data_AF-A0A4R5KKB6-F1
#
_entry.id   AF-A0A4R5KKB6-F1
#
_cell.length_a   1.000
_cell.length_b   1.000
_cell.length_c   1.000
_cell.angle_alpha   90.00
_cell.angle_beta   90.00
_cell.angle_gamma   90.00
#
_symmetry.space_group_name_H-M   'P 1'
#
loop_
_entity.id
_entity.type
_entity.pdbx_description
1 polymer ?
#
loop_
_entity_poly.entity_id
_entity_poly.type
_entity_poly.pdbx_seq_one_letter_code
_entity_poly.pdbx_strand_id
1 'polypeptide(L)'
;MKKLGSVLQVCFTYVGTVVGAGFATGQEILQFFTRYGWTATLTIGVSSVLFVWLGIKLMLLAHDVKAQSYEDLNKLLFGKKAGSWISLFMLFTLFGVTTVMLAGAGSVFQEHFHLPFQLGLITTLILSFIVLKKGMQAILTVNSIVVPLMLAFSCIVVWYTWNLPGSENWLRLTTDYGSERIWIAPFLYAAFNLSMAQGVLVPLGAQTKDRSVLFWGGISGGVMIGLMLLAGHFALSAQMPGISQFDIPMGHLIQKLGWLLQLLFIGVIYGEILTTYIADVYGLSTQLEQRTKLPRDWILIILLFMSYLVSQLGFKELLTILYPLIGLFSTAWLVMIIRQRSRTIRTD
;
A
#
# COMPACT_ATOMS: atom_id res chain seq x y z
N MET A 1 -9.70 26.50 -7.09
CA MET A 1 -10.20 25.64 -5.98
C MET A 1 -10.46 24.19 -6.42
N LYS A 2 -11.24 23.91 -7.49
CA LYS A 2 -11.50 22.53 -7.96
C LYS A 2 -10.22 21.72 -8.27
N LYS A 3 -9.21 22.36 -8.89
CA LYS A 3 -7.95 21.71 -9.26
C LYS A 3 -7.11 21.25 -8.06
N LEU A 4 -7.05 22.04 -6.98
CA LEU A 4 -6.32 21.68 -5.77
C LEU A 4 -6.98 20.49 -5.05
N GLY A 5 -8.32 20.46 -4.99
CA GLY A 5 -9.06 19.33 -4.44
C GLY A 5 -8.77 18.02 -5.19
N SER A 6 -8.73 18.06 -6.52
CA SER A 6 -8.37 16.88 -7.32
C SER A 6 -6.92 16.44 -7.12
N VAL A 7 -5.98 17.37 -6.97
CA VAL A 7 -4.58 17.05 -6.64
C VAL A 7 -4.49 16.34 -5.29
N LEU A 8 -5.20 16.83 -4.27
CA LEU A 8 -5.24 16.20 -2.95
C LEU A 8 -5.89 14.81 -2.99
N GLN A 9 -6.97 14.64 -3.75
CA GLN A 9 -7.60 13.33 -3.92
C GLN A 9 -6.66 12.31 -4.57
N VAL A 10 -5.91 12.70 -5.60
CA VAL A 10 -4.89 11.83 -6.22
C VAL A 10 -3.76 11.56 -5.23
N CYS A 11 -3.28 12.57 -4.51
CA CYS A 11 -2.25 12.43 -3.47
C CYS A 11 -2.67 11.41 -2.39
N PHE A 12 -3.83 11.62 -1.76
CA PHE A 12 -4.34 10.75 -0.71
C PHE A 12 -4.64 9.35 -1.22
N THR A 13 -5.17 9.21 -2.43
CA THR A 13 -5.38 7.89 -3.01
C THR A 13 -4.07 7.19 -3.30
N TYR A 14 -3.07 7.92 -3.77
CA TYR A 14 -1.76 7.34 -4.00
C TYR A 14 -1.14 6.85 -2.69
N VAL A 15 -1.16 7.68 -1.65
CA VAL A 15 -0.64 7.29 -0.34
C VAL A 15 -1.44 6.12 0.25
N GLY A 16 -2.76 6.17 0.28
CA GLY A 16 -3.59 5.08 0.86
C GLY A 16 -3.65 3.81 0.02
N THR A 17 -3.06 3.80 -1.19
CA THR A 17 -2.89 2.56 -1.97
C THR A 17 -1.49 1.96 -1.77
N VAL A 18 -0.47 2.79 -1.52
CA VAL A 18 0.89 2.32 -1.23
C VAL A 18 1.04 1.96 0.23
N VAL A 19 0.52 2.81 1.09
CA VAL A 19 0.54 2.60 2.52
C VAL A 19 -0.62 1.69 2.89
N GLY A 20 -0.34 0.65 3.65
CA GLY A 20 -1.33 -0.31 4.12
C GLY A 20 -1.03 -0.76 5.54
N ALA A 21 -1.63 -1.88 5.96
CA ALA A 21 -1.54 -2.37 7.32
C ALA A 21 -0.09 -2.67 7.77
N GLY A 22 0.76 -3.21 6.88
CA GLY A 22 2.16 -3.50 7.20
C GLY A 22 2.99 -2.23 7.49
N PHE A 23 2.66 -1.13 6.83
CA PHE A 23 3.22 0.19 7.13
C PHE A 23 2.68 0.74 8.46
N ALA A 24 1.36 0.74 8.65
CA ALA A 24 0.72 1.29 9.84
C ALA A 24 1.17 0.58 11.13
N THR A 25 1.35 -0.74 11.07
CA THR A 25 1.89 -1.54 12.18
C THR A 25 3.39 -1.30 12.43
N GLY A 26 4.11 -0.73 11.46
CA GLY A 26 5.55 -0.49 11.48
C GLY A 26 6.41 -1.68 11.04
N GLN A 27 5.79 -2.81 10.68
CA GLN A 27 6.52 -4.00 10.24
C GLN A 27 7.30 -3.77 8.96
N GLU A 28 6.67 -3.16 7.95
CA GLU A 28 7.34 -2.86 6.70
C GLU A 28 8.50 -1.89 6.89
N ILE A 29 8.31 -0.85 7.71
CA ILE A 29 9.36 0.14 7.98
C ILE A 29 10.53 -0.52 8.71
N LEU A 30 10.25 -1.37 9.71
CA LEU A 30 11.26 -2.12 10.44
C LEU A 30 12.07 -3.02 9.50
N GLN A 31 11.40 -3.79 8.65
CA GLN A 31 12.01 -4.76 7.75
C GLN A 31 12.72 -4.08 6.57
N PHE A 32 12.14 -3.11 5.89
CA PHE A 32 12.80 -2.53 4.72
C PHE A 32 13.82 -1.45 5.07
N PHE A 33 13.74 -0.86 6.26
CA PHE A 33 14.56 0.30 6.60
C PHE A 33 15.20 0.21 7.99
N THR A 34 14.44 0.27 9.08
CA THR A 34 14.99 0.51 10.43
C THR A 34 16.04 -0.50 10.89
N ARG A 35 15.96 -1.78 10.49
CA ARG A 35 17.01 -2.78 10.80
C ARG A 35 18.40 -2.46 10.21
N TYR A 36 18.47 -1.56 9.24
CA TYR A 36 19.71 -1.09 8.61
C TYR A 36 20.32 0.14 9.32
N GLY A 37 19.80 0.51 10.48
CA GLY A 37 20.35 1.58 11.30
C GLY A 37 20.24 2.95 10.62
N TRP A 38 21.20 3.84 10.84
CA TRP A 38 21.17 5.22 10.35
C TRP A 38 21.14 5.32 8.81
N THR A 39 21.71 4.33 8.12
CA THR A 39 21.70 4.27 6.65
C THR A 39 20.29 4.16 6.08
N ALA A 40 19.33 3.69 6.88
CA ALA A 40 17.91 3.69 6.57
C ALA A 40 17.42 5.09 6.18
N THR A 41 17.86 6.14 6.87
CA THR A 41 17.50 7.54 6.56
C THR A 41 17.84 7.92 5.12
N LEU A 42 19.01 7.50 4.62
CA LEU A 42 19.41 7.74 3.23
C LEU A 42 18.58 6.90 2.25
N THR A 43 18.40 5.61 2.56
CA THR A 43 17.62 4.71 1.69
C THR A 43 16.13 5.08 1.63
N ILE A 44 15.54 5.63 2.70
CA ILE A 44 14.18 6.20 2.69
C ILE A 44 14.11 7.39 1.73
N GLY A 45 15.15 8.24 1.70
CA GLY A 45 15.27 9.31 0.70
C GLY A 45 15.25 8.76 -0.73
N VAL A 46 16.02 7.70 -1.01
CA VAL A 46 16.01 7.01 -2.31
C VAL A 46 14.62 6.45 -2.63
N SER A 47 13.97 5.78 -1.67
CA SER A 47 12.62 5.23 -1.81
C SER A 47 11.59 6.33 -2.12
N SER A 48 11.67 7.48 -1.45
CA SER A 48 10.79 8.63 -1.71
C SER A 48 10.97 9.17 -3.14
N VAL A 49 12.21 9.29 -3.61
CA VAL A 49 12.49 9.68 -5.01
C VAL A 49 11.91 8.66 -5.99
N LEU A 50 12.05 7.36 -5.70
CA LEU A 50 11.48 6.29 -6.52
C LEU A 50 9.94 6.35 -6.55
N PHE A 51 9.28 6.59 -5.41
CA PHE A 51 7.82 6.76 -5.36
C PHE A 51 7.37 7.96 -6.18
N VAL A 52 8.00 9.13 -6.01
CA VAL A 52 7.68 10.30 -6.82
C VAL A 52 7.85 10.00 -8.31
N TRP A 53 9.01 9.49 -8.72
CA TRP A 53 9.32 9.28 -10.12
C TRP A 53 8.46 8.18 -10.76
N LEU A 54 8.46 6.99 -10.18
CA LEU A 54 7.79 5.82 -10.75
C LEU A 54 6.28 5.87 -10.57
N GLY A 55 5.77 6.44 -9.47
CA GLY A 55 4.33 6.66 -9.27
C GLY A 55 3.74 7.61 -10.31
N ILE A 56 4.40 8.75 -10.55
CA ILE A 56 4.01 9.68 -11.62
C ILE A 56 4.07 8.98 -12.98
N LYS A 57 5.18 8.26 -13.26
CA LYS A 57 5.36 7.56 -14.54
C LYS A 57 4.26 6.53 -14.77
N LEU A 58 3.93 5.72 -13.76
CA LEU A 58 2.85 4.73 -13.81
C LEU A 58 1.51 5.39 -14.16
N MET A 59 1.11 6.42 -13.40
CA MET A 59 -0.17 7.10 -13.61
C MET A 59 -0.25 7.79 -14.97
N LEU A 60 0.83 8.44 -15.42
CA LEU A 60 0.88 9.10 -16.73
C LEU A 60 0.87 8.12 -17.89
N LEU A 61 1.58 6.98 -17.78
CA LEU A 61 1.51 5.93 -18.81
C LEU A 61 0.09 5.38 -18.91
N ALA A 62 -0.55 5.08 -17.77
CA ALA A 62 -1.94 4.63 -17.72
C ALA A 62 -2.92 5.63 -18.35
N HIS A 63 -2.71 6.93 -18.08
CA HIS A 63 -3.46 8.02 -18.69
C HIS A 63 -3.31 8.01 -20.23
N ASP A 64 -2.08 7.92 -20.72
CA ASP A 64 -1.79 8.03 -22.15
C ASP A 64 -2.35 6.84 -22.95
N VAL A 65 -2.30 5.63 -22.39
CA VAL A 65 -2.87 4.44 -23.05
C VAL A 65 -4.37 4.23 -22.77
N LYS A 66 -4.98 5.09 -21.95
CA LYS A 66 -6.37 4.96 -21.49
C LYS A 66 -6.66 3.56 -20.93
N ALA A 67 -5.77 3.07 -20.06
CA ALA A 67 -5.82 1.71 -19.52
C ALA A 67 -7.15 1.44 -18.81
N GLN A 68 -7.79 0.31 -19.10
CA GLN A 68 -8.99 -0.15 -18.41
C GLN A 68 -8.63 -0.86 -17.11
N SER A 69 -7.57 -1.66 -17.12
CA SER A 69 -7.03 -2.33 -15.95
C SER A 69 -5.51 -2.27 -15.93
N TYR A 70 -4.91 -2.70 -14.82
CA TYR A 70 -3.46 -2.88 -14.73
C TYR A 70 -2.89 -3.84 -15.79
N GLU A 71 -3.72 -4.68 -16.40
CA GLU A 71 -3.29 -5.58 -17.47
C GLU A 71 -2.88 -4.85 -18.75
N ASP A 72 -3.51 -3.72 -19.06
CA ASP A 72 -3.11 -2.92 -20.22
C ASP A 72 -1.72 -2.31 -19.99
N LEU A 73 -1.44 -1.87 -18.77
CA LEU A 73 -0.11 -1.40 -18.39
C LEU A 73 0.93 -2.54 -18.47
N ASN A 74 0.63 -3.72 -17.93
CA ASN A 74 1.55 -4.85 -18.01
C ASN A 74 1.79 -5.31 -19.47
N LYS A 75 0.77 -5.28 -20.33
CA LYS A 75 0.93 -5.55 -21.77
C LYS A 75 1.80 -4.51 -22.46
N LEU A 76 1.71 -3.24 -22.04
CA LEU A 76 2.60 -2.17 -22.51
C LEU A 76 4.05 -2.42 -22.07
N LEU A 77 4.26 -2.79 -20.81
CA LEU A 77 5.60 -2.97 -20.23
C LEU A 77 6.31 -4.23 -20.71
N PHE A 78 5.60 -5.37 -20.75
CA PHE A 78 6.18 -6.69 -21.01
C PHE A 78 5.83 -7.25 -22.39
N GLY A 79 5.00 -6.56 -23.17
CA GLY A 79 4.44 -7.06 -24.43
C GLY A 79 3.18 -7.91 -24.23
N LYS A 80 2.45 -8.16 -25.32
CA LYS A 80 1.10 -8.76 -25.28
C LYS A 80 1.01 -10.10 -24.54
N LYS A 81 1.91 -11.05 -24.85
CA LYS A 81 1.88 -12.41 -24.27
C LYS A 81 2.39 -12.43 -22.84
N ALA A 82 3.62 -11.95 -22.60
CA ALA A 82 4.22 -11.95 -21.27
C ALA A 82 3.45 -11.06 -20.28
N GLY A 83 3.00 -9.88 -20.73
CA GLY A 83 2.16 -8.98 -19.91
C GLY A 83 0.85 -9.64 -19.48
N SER A 84 0.19 -10.40 -20.35
CA SER A 84 -1.03 -11.15 -19.99
C SER A 84 -0.76 -12.22 -18.92
N TRP A 85 0.34 -12.97 -19.02
CA TRP A 85 0.72 -13.97 -18.02
C TRP A 85 1.05 -13.32 -16.67
N ILE A 86 1.82 -12.24 -16.69
CA ILE A 86 2.16 -11.47 -15.50
C ILE A 86 0.92 -10.90 -14.83
N SER A 87 -0.03 -10.39 -15.62
CA SER A 87 -1.31 -9.92 -15.10
C SER A 87 -2.16 -11.02 -14.48
N LEU A 88 -2.12 -12.24 -15.01
CA LEU A 88 -2.79 -13.37 -14.38
C LEU A 88 -2.11 -13.77 -13.07
N PHE A 89 -0.78 -13.73 -13.01
CA PHE A 89 -0.03 -13.94 -11.77
C PHE A 89 -0.35 -12.86 -10.72
N MET A 90 -0.43 -11.60 -11.13
CA MET A 90 -0.85 -10.49 -10.26
C MET A 90 -2.28 -10.68 -9.77
N LEU A 91 -3.19 -11.20 -10.59
CA LEU A 91 -4.56 -11.51 -10.16
C LEU A 91 -4.55 -12.47 -8.96
N PHE A 92 -3.81 -13.57 -9.04
CA PHE A 92 -3.70 -14.51 -7.93
C PHE A 92 -3.04 -13.88 -6.70
N THR A 93 -2.02 -13.05 -6.92
CA THR A 93 -1.29 -12.37 -5.83
C THR A 93 -2.16 -11.34 -5.11
N LEU A 94 -2.85 -10.47 -5.86
CA LEU A 94 -3.80 -9.48 -5.33
C LEU A 94 -4.96 -10.17 -4.62
N PHE A 95 -5.46 -11.28 -5.14
CA PHE A 95 -6.48 -12.07 -4.45
C PHE A 95 -5.95 -12.66 -3.13
N GLY A 96 -4.71 -13.14 -3.13
CA GLY A 96 -4.01 -13.55 -1.91
C GLY A 96 -3.94 -12.42 -0.88
N VAL A 97 -3.48 -11.23 -1.27
CA VAL A 97 -3.41 -10.06 -0.36
C VAL A 97 -4.81 -9.66 0.13
N THR A 98 -5.81 -9.66 -0.75
CA THR A 98 -7.22 -9.43 -0.40
C THR A 98 -7.67 -10.36 0.72
N THR A 99 -7.39 -11.67 0.62
CA THR A 99 -7.80 -12.64 1.65
C THR A 99 -7.07 -12.45 2.97
N VAL A 100 -5.77 -12.12 2.92
CA VAL A 100 -4.97 -11.77 4.09
C VAL A 100 -5.53 -10.54 4.79
N MET A 101 -5.86 -9.48 4.05
CA MET A 101 -6.42 -8.25 4.63
C MET A 101 -7.77 -8.53 5.30
N LEU A 102 -8.64 -9.33 4.68
CA LEU A 102 -9.92 -9.70 5.28
C LEU A 102 -9.75 -10.52 6.57
N ALA A 103 -8.81 -11.47 6.58
CA ALA A 103 -8.48 -12.22 7.79
C ALA A 103 -7.89 -11.30 8.87
N GLY A 104 -7.02 -10.36 8.50
CA GLY A 104 -6.45 -9.36 9.39
C GLY A 104 -7.53 -8.46 10.02
N ALA A 105 -8.55 -8.09 9.25
CA ALA A 105 -9.70 -7.34 9.77
C ALA A 105 -10.45 -8.13 10.86
N GLY A 106 -10.64 -9.44 10.65
CA GLY A 106 -11.20 -10.35 11.65
C GLY A 106 -10.35 -10.45 12.91
N SER A 107 -9.03 -10.59 12.75
CA SER A 107 -8.07 -10.65 13.86
C SER A 107 -8.09 -9.36 14.68
N VAL A 108 -8.18 -8.18 14.06
CA VAL A 108 -8.31 -6.90 14.78
C VAL A 108 -9.56 -6.88 15.67
N PHE A 109 -10.69 -7.39 15.18
CA PHE A 109 -11.93 -7.48 15.97
C PHE A 109 -11.78 -8.43 17.16
N GLN A 110 -11.14 -9.57 16.95
CA GLN A 110 -10.93 -10.58 17.98
C GLN A 110 -9.93 -10.16 19.05
N GLU A 111 -8.78 -9.63 18.63
CA GLU A 111 -7.66 -9.34 19.51
C GLU A 111 -7.82 -8.00 20.25
N HIS A 112 -8.39 -6.98 19.59
CA HIS A 112 -8.44 -5.63 20.15
C HIS A 112 -9.82 -5.22 20.67
N PHE A 113 -10.90 -5.71 20.05
CA PHE A 113 -12.27 -5.41 20.50
C PHE A 113 -12.91 -6.56 21.29
N HIS A 114 -12.23 -7.71 21.40
CA HIS A 114 -12.75 -8.93 22.00
C HIS A 114 -14.10 -9.38 21.38
N LEU A 115 -14.30 -9.05 20.10
CA LEU A 115 -15.49 -9.41 19.33
C LEU A 115 -15.25 -10.67 18.49
N PRO A 116 -16.29 -11.43 18.11
CA PRO A 116 -16.13 -12.58 17.24
C PRO A 116 -15.41 -12.23 15.93
N PHE A 117 -14.44 -13.07 15.53
CA PHE A 117 -13.70 -12.96 14.26
C PHE A 117 -14.63 -12.72 13.07
N GLN A 118 -15.73 -13.48 12.99
CA GLN A 118 -16.72 -13.39 11.92
C GLN A 118 -17.39 -12.01 11.80
N LEU A 119 -17.55 -11.27 12.91
CA LEU A 119 -18.10 -9.92 12.84
C LEU A 119 -17.15 -9.00 12.07
N GLY A 120 -15.84 -9.07 12.32
CA GLY A 120 -14.85 -8.28 11.58
C GLY A 120 -14.88 -8.58 10.09
N LEU A 121 -15.01 -9.86 9.71
CA LEU A 121 -15.12 -10.27 8.30
C LEU A 121 -16.38 -9.70 7.66
N ILE A 122 -17.55 -9.96 8.24
CA ILE A 122 -18.85 -9.55 7.69
C ILE A 122 -18.94 -8.02 7.60
N THR A 123 -18.50 -7.29 8.63
CA THR A 123 -18.46 -5.83 8.60
C THR A 123 -17.56 -5.32 7.48
N THR A 124 -16.36 -5.88 7.33
CA THR A 124 -15.42 -5.49 6.27
C THR A 124 -16.00 -5.76 4.88
N LEU A 125 -16.65 -6.91 4.67
CA LEU A 125 -17.29 -7.28 3.41
C LEU A 125 -18.42 -6.31 3.03
N ILE A 126 -19.32 -6.01 3.98
CA ILE A 126 -20.47 -5.12 3.76
C ILE A 126 -19.98 -3.71 3.42
N LEU A 127 -19.05 -3.16 4.22
CA LEU A 127 -18.47 -1.84 3.97
C LEU A 127 -17.80 -1.78 2.60
N SER A 128 -16.99 -2.80 2.27
CA SER A 128 -16.29 -2.87 1.00
C SER A 128 -17.25 -2.95 -0.18
N PHE A 129 -18.32 -3.75 -0.08
CA PHE A 129 -19.33 -3.83 -1.13
C PHE A 129 -20.02 -2.47 -1.37
N ILE A 130 -20.41 -1.77 -0.30
CA ILE A 130 -21.06 -0.45 -0.40
C ILE A 130 -20.12 0.58 -1.05
N VAL A 131 -18.84 0.57 -0.68
CA VAL A 131 -17.84 1.47 -1.26
C VAL A 131 -17.59 1.11 -2.73
N LEU A 132 -17.35 -0.15 -3.05
CA LEU A 132 -16.98 -0.60 -4.39
C LEU A 132 -18.10 -0.40 -5.42
N LYS A 133 -19.38 -0.48 -5.00
CA LYS A 133 -20.53 -0.14 -5.85
C LYS A 133 -20.50 1.30 -6.36
N LYS A 134 -19.91 2.22 -5.60
CA LYS A 134 -19.75 3.64 -5.99
C LYS A 134 -18.50 3.88 -6.86
N GLY A 135 -17.72 2.84 -7.15
CA GLY A 135 -16.55 2.91 -8.05
C GLY A 135 -15.38 3.71 -7.50
N MET A 136 -14.54 4.24 -8.41
CA MET A 136 -13.29 4.94 -8.07
C MET A 136 -13.52 6.15 -7.14
N GLN A 137 -14.63 6.88 -7.30
CA GLN A 137 -14.93 8.05 -6.48
C GLN A 137 -15.03 7.71 -4.98
N ALA A 138 -15.47 6.50 -4.66
CA ALA A 138 -15.60 6.05 -3.29
C ALA A 138 -14.22 5.77 -2.68
N ILE A 139 -13.31 5.16 -3.45
CA ILE A 139 -11.92 4.92 -3.06
C ILE A 139 -11.23 6.25 -2.76
N LEU A 140 -11.37 7.23 -3.67
CA LEU A 140 -10.87 8.60 -3.46
C LEU A 140 -11.38 9.19 -2.14
N THR A 141 -12.66 8.96 -1.81
CA THR A 141 -13.31 9.50 -0.61
C THR A 141 -12.82 8.83 0.66
N VAL A 142 -12.71 7.50 0.69
CA VAL A 142 -12.21 6.76 1.86
C VAL A 142 -10.75 7.13 2.14
N ASN A 143 -9.90 7.15 1.10
CA ASN A 143 -8.50 7.53 1.26
C ASN A 143 -8.33 8.99 1.71
N SER A 144 -9.25 9.88 1.33
CA SER A 144 -9.25 11.27 1.81
C SER A 144 -9.56 11.41 3.31
N ILE A 145 -10.00 10.34 3.98
CA ILE A 145 -10.24 10.31 5.42
C ILE A 145 -9.11 9.55 6.12
N VAL A 146 -8.79 8.35 5.64
CA VAL A 146 -7.83 7.45 6.29
C VAL A 146 -6.41 8.02 6.26
N VAL A 147 -5.97 8.56 5.12
CA VAL A 147 -4.59 9.07 4.98
C VAL A 147 -4.30 10.29 5.86
N PRO A 148 -5.17 11.32 5.93
CA PRO A 148 -4.97 12.40 6.90
C PRO A 148 -4.93 11.93 8.36
N LEU A 149 -5.76 10.94 8.72
CA LEU A 149 -5.75 10.36 10.06
C LEU A 149 -4.41 9.67 10.34
N MET A 150 -3.90 8.91 9.38
CA MET A 150 -2.60 8.24 9.48
C MET A 150 -1.42 9.24 9.55
N LEU A 151 -1.50 10.35 8.80
CA LEU A 151 -0.51 11.43 8.88
C LEU A 151 -0.53 12.09 10.27
N ALA A 152 -1.72 12.42 10.78
CA ALA A 152 -1.88 12.96 12.13
C ALA A 152 -1.32 11.99 13.19
N PHE A 153 -1.60 10.70 13.02
CA PHE A 153 -1.07 9.65 13.88
C PHE A 153 0.46 9.58 13.83
N SER A 154 1.06 9.67 12.63
CA SER A 154 2.52 9.71 12.45
C SER A 154 3.15 10.91 13.16
N CYS A 155 2.52 12.08 13.12
CA CYS A 155 2.98 13.27 13.85
C CYS A 155 2.93 13.08 15.37
N ILE A 156 1.87 12.45 15.90
CA ILE A 156 1.76 12.15 17.34
C ILE A 156 2.88 11.22 17.79
N VAL A 157 3.18 10.18 17.00
CA VAL A 157 4.25 9.24 17.31
C VAL A 157 5.61 9.96 17.32
N VAL A 158 5.91 10.79 16.32
CA VAL A 158 7.15 11.58 16.30
C VAL A 158 7.26 12.48 17.52
N TRP A 159 6.19 13.20 17.86
CA TRP A 159 6.16 14.07 19.04
C TRP A 159 6.42 13.30 20.35
N TYR A 160 5.82 12.12 20.50
CA TYR A 160 6.05 11.26 21.65
C TYR A 160 7.48 10.73 21.69
N THR A 161 7.98 10.20 20.56
CA THR A 161 9.32 9.63 20.46
C THR A 161 10.41 10.64 20.74
N TRP A 162 10.19 11.92 20.43
CA TRP A 162 11.19 12.97 20.64
C TRP A 162 11.75 13.02 22.07
N ASN A 163 10.90 12.71 23.06
CA ASN A 163 11.24 12.73 24.47
C ASN A 163 11.70 11.37 25.02
N LEU A 164 11.73 10.33 24.19
CA LEU A 164 12.18 9.00 24.61
C LEU A 164 13.71 8.90 24.58
N PRO A 165 14.33 8.16 25.53
CA PRO A 165 15.73 7.79 25.42
C PRO A 165 15.99 7.05 24.10
N GLY A 166 17.09 7.40 23.42
CA GLY A 166 17.46 6.80 22.13
C GLY A 166 16.80 7.48 20.93
N SER A 167 16.09 8.60 21.07
CA SER A 167 15.50 9.34 19.95
C SER A 167 16.51 9.76 18.88
N GLU A 168 17.80 9.80 19.19
CA GLU A 168 18.91 10.03 18.27
C GLU A 168 19.33 8.80 17.44
N ASN A 169 18.82 7.61 17.76
CA ASN A 169 19.24 6.35 17.14
C ASN A 169 18.98 6.30 15.63
N TRP A 170 17.98 7.00 15.10
CA TRP A 170 17.75 7.08 13.66
C TRP A 170 18.93 7.67 12.86
N LEU A 171 19.88 8.36 13.52
CA LEU A 171 21.13 8.85 12.93
C LEU A 171 22.40 8.19 13.48
N ARG A 172 22.28 7.36 14.54
CA ARG A 172 23.45 6.78 15.23
C ARG A 172 23.48 5.26 15.25
N LEU A 173 22.33 4.61 15.07
CA LEU A 173 22.21 3.16 15.14
C LEU A 173 23.04 2.53 14.03
N THR A 174 23.99 1.67 14.41
CA THR A 174 24.80 0.92 13.45
C THR A 174 24.10 -0.38 13.06
N THR A 175 24.58 -1.01 11.99
CA THR A 175 24.03 -2.26 11.49
C THR A 175 25.15 -3.18 11.01
N ASP A 176 24.97 -4.48 11.21
CA ASP A 176 25.90 -5.51 10.74
C ASP A 176 25.52 -6.07 9.36
N TYR A 177 24.43 -5.58 8.76
CA TYR A 177 24.01 -5.99 7.43
C TYR A 177 24.98 -5.46 6.36
N GLY A 178 25.31 -6.30 5.38
CA GLY A 178 26.12 -5.94 4.24
C GLY A 178 25.50 -4.82 3.39
N SER A 179 26.35 -4.01 2.77
CA SER A 179 25.97 -2.83 1.99
C SER A 179 24.99 -3.17 0.87
N GLU A 180 25.13 -4.33 0.24
CA GLU A 180 24.26 -4.82 -0.83
C GLU A 180 22.80 -4.95 -0.38
N ARG A 181 22.55 -5.44 0.84
CA ARG A 181 21.18 -5.59 1.38
C ARG A 181 20.56 -4.24 1.71
N ILE A 182 21.37 -3.30 2.18
CA ILE A 182 20.93 -1.94 2.53
C ILE A 182 20.49 -1.18 1.28
N TRP A 183 21.34 -1.16 0.25
CA TRP A 183 21.09 -0.33 -0.94
C TRP A 183 20.08 -0.94 -1.90
N ILE A 184 19.81 -2.25 -1.85
CA ILE A 184 18.73 -2.87 -2.64
C ILE A 184 17.35 -2.66 -2.02
N ALA A 185 17.26 -2.50 -0.69
CA ALA A 185 16.00 -2.37 0.05
C ALA A 185 15.05 -1.27 -0.48
N PRO A 186 15.46 -0.02 -0.78
CA PRO A 186 14.54 0.99 -1.29
C PRO A 186 13.97 0.63 -2.66
N PHE A 187 14.73 -0.07 -3.50
CA PHE A 187 14.25 -0.56 -4.80
C PHE A 187 13.24 -1.68 -4.62
N LEU A 188 13.51 -2.65 -3.74
CA LEU A 188 12.57 -3.72 -3.43
C LEU A 188 11.26 -3.18 -2.84
N TYR A 189 11.37 -2.21 -1.92
CA TYR A 189 10.21 -1.61 -1.28
C TYR A 189 9.35 -0.82 -2.27
N ALA A 190 9.96 0.03 -3.09
CA ALA A 190 9.24 0.78 -4.13
C ALA A 190 8.64 -0.15 -5.19
N ALA A 191 9.38 -1.19 -5.59
CA ALA A 191 8.91 -2.21 -6.51
C ALA A 191 7.68 -2.94 -5.99
N PHE A 192 7.76 -3.43 -4.75
CA PHE A 192 6.68 -4.13 -4.07
C PHE A 192 5.42 -3.29 -4.06
N ASN A 193 5.50 -2.12 -3.45
CA ASN A 193 4.36 -1.24 -3.27
C ASN A 193 3.75 -0.73 -4.57
N LEU A 194 4.58 -0.28 -5.52
CA LEU A 194 4.04 0.25 -6.78
C LEU A 194 3.47 -0.86 -7.67
N SER A 195 4.05 -2.07 -7.63
CA SER A 195 3.53 -3.19 -8.40
C SER A 195 2.14 -3.61 -7.90
N MET A 196 1.93 -3.61 -6.58
CA MET A 196 0.64 -3.89 -5.96
C MET A 196 -0.36 -2.75 -6.17
N ALA A 197 0.09 -1.50 -6.04
CA ALA A 197 -0.74 -0.31 -6.18
C ALA A 197 -1.31 -0.10 -7.60
N GLN A 198 -0.83 -0.84 -8.61
CA GLN A 198 -1.37 -0.79 -9.96
C GLN A 198 -2.87 -1.03 -10.03
N GLY A 199 -3.43 -1.84 -9.11
CA GLY A 199 -4.86 -2.14 -9.05
C GLY A 199 -5.75 -0.88 -9.00
N VAL A 200 -5.27 0.19 -8.36
CA VAL A 200 -5.99 1.46 -8.25
C VAL A 200 -5.31 2.58 -9.03
N LEU A 201 -3.98 2.66 -9.00
CA LEU A 201 -3.24 3.75 -9.63
C LEU A 201 -3.36 3.76 -11.16
N VAL A 202 -3.48 2.59 -11.80
CA VAL A 202 -3.66 2.51 -13.25
C VAL A 202 -5.04 3.04 -13.65
N PRO A 203 -6.17 2.53 -13.09
CA PRO A 203 -7.48 3.12 -13.37
C PRO A 203 -7.61 4.58 -12.94
N LEU A 204 -6.93 5.01 -11.87
CA LEU A 204 -6.91 6.40 -11.43
C LEU A 204 -6.23 7.31 -12.45
N GLY A 205 -5.06 6.88 -12.96
CA GLY A 205 -4.35 7.56 -14.04
C GLY A 205 -5.20 7.69 -15.30
N ALA A 206 -5.83 6.60 -15.73
CA ALA A 206 -6.68 6.55 -16.92
C ALA A 206 -7.93 7.45 -16.82
N GLN A 207 -8.56 7.53 -15.64
CA GLN A 207 -9.79 8.31 -15.42
C GLN A 207 -9.52 9.80 -15.19
N THR A 208 -8.31 10.18 -14.77
CA THR A 208 -7.96 11.58 -14.49
C THR A 208 -7.66 12.31 -15.80
N LYS A 209 -8.45 13.33 -16.14
CA LYS A 209 -8.32 14.06 -17.42
C LYS A 209 -7.11 14.98 -17.51
N ASP A 210 -6.73 15.62 -16.40
CA ASP A 210 -5.66 16.63 -16.38
C ASP A 210 -4.33 15.99 -15.94
N ARG A 211 -3.37 15.89 -16.86
CA ARG A 211 -2.02 15.36 -16.58
C ARG A 211 -1.30 16.11 -15.45
N SER A 212 -1.55 17.40 -15.31
CA SER A 212 -0.92 18.19 -14.24
C SER A 212 -1.46 17.80 -12.86
N VAL A 213 -2.71 17.34 -12.77
CA VAL A 213 -3.28 16.81 -11.52
C VAL A 213 -2.56 15.52 -11.12
N LEU A 214 -2.32 14.62 -12.08
CA LEU A 214 -1.54 13.39 -11.85
C LEU A 214 -0.10 13.69 -11.46
N PHE A 215 0.53 14.67 -12.11
CA PHE A 215 1.90 15.07 -11.81
C PHE A 215 2.04 15.63 -10.38
N TRP A 216 1.24 16.64 -10.03
CA TRP A 216 1.31 17.25 -8.69
C TRP A 216 0.78 16.32 -7.59
N GLY A 217 -0.24 15.50 -7.88
CA GLY A 217 -0.72 14.46 -6.98
C GLY A 217 0.33 13.38 -6.73
N GLY A 218 1.08 13.00 -7.77
CA GLY A 218 2.18 12.05 -7.66
C GLY A 218 3.38 12.59 -6.88
N ILE A 219 3.78 13.87 -7.10
CA ILE A 219 4.84 14.51 -6.30
C ILE A 219 4.44 14.55 -4.83
N SER A 220 3.26 15.12 -4.53
CA SER A 220 2.80 15.27 -3.15
C SER A 220 2.59 13.91 -2.46
N GLY A 221 2.06 12.91 -3.17
CA GLY A 221 1.89 11.56 -2.64
C GLY A 221 3.22 10.87 -2.34
N GLY A 222 4.18 10.88 -3.28
CA GLY A 222 5.49 10.24 -3.08
C GLY A 222 6.34 10.92 -1.98
N VAL A 223 6.25 12.25 -1.87
CA VAL A 223 6.88 13.00 -0.76
C VAL A 223 6.22 12.63 0.57
N MET A 224 4.88 12.58 0.62
CA MET A 224 4.17 12.25 1.85
C MET A 224 4.46 10.82 2.33
N ILE A 225 4.52 9.83 1.43
CA ILE A 225 4.97 8.47 1.77
C ILE A 225 6.38 8.51 2.37
N GLY A 226 7.30 9.25 1.76
CA GLY A 226 8.67 9.40 2.26
C GLY A 226 8.74 10.01 3.66
N LEU A 227 7.95 11.07 3.92
CA LEU A 227 7.86 11.70 5.24
C LEU A 227 7.33 10.74 6.30
N MET A 228 6.32 9.94 5.96
CA MET A 228 5.74 8.97 6.88
C MET A 228 6.69 7.79 7.14
N LEU A 229 7.44 7.34 6.12
CA LEU A 229 8.51 6.34 6.31
C LEU A 229 9.57 6.87 7.28
N LEU A 230 9.98 8.13 7.11
CA LEU A 230 10.97 8.76 7.99
C LEU A 230 10.44 8.90 9.42
N ALA A 231 9.19 9.32 9.59
CA ALA A 231 8.52 9.42 10.88
C ALA A 231 8.47 8.06 11.60
N GLY A 232 8.09 7.00 10.88
CA GLY A 232 8.09 5.64 11.43
C GLY A 232 9.50 5.12 11.74
N HIS A 233 10.49 5.41 10.88
CA HIS A 233 11.88 5.03 11.11
C HIS A 233 12.45 5.72 12.36
N PHE A 234 12.17 7.01 12.53
CA PHE A 234 12.51 7.77 13.74
C PHE A 234 11.90 7.12 14.99
N ALA A 235 10.60 6.83 14.94
CA ALA A 235 9.86 6.20 16.03
C ALA A 235 10.44 4.84 16.45
N LEU A 236 10.66 3.97 15.47
CA LEU A 236 11.12 2.60 15.71
C LEU A 236 12.58 2.54 16.13
N SER A 237 13.44 3.38 15.56
CA SER A 237 14.88 3.40 15.88
C SER A 237 15.13 3.75 17.34
N ALA A 238 14.28 4.58 17.95
CA ALA A 238 14.40 4.95 19.35
C ALA A 238 14.29 3.78 20.33
N GLN A 239 13.65 2.69 19.92
CA GLN A 239 13.45 1.49 20.74
C GLN A 239 14.19 0.25 20.21
N MET A 240 15.05 0.42 19.20
CA MET A 240 15.92 -0.66 18.72
C MET A 240 16.99 -1.02 19.77
N PRO A 241 17.38 -2.30 19.89
CA PRO A 241 16.89 -3.46 19.12
C PRO A 241 15.58 -4.07 19.67
N GLY A 242 15.17 -3.72 20.89
CA GLY A 242 14.05 -4.39 21.58
C GLY A 242 12.70 -4.34 20.84
N ILE A 243 12.47 -3.33 20.01
CA ILE A 243 11.22 -3.22 19.23
C ILE A 243 11.08 -4.31 18.16
N SER A 244 12.17 -4.98 17.76
CA SER A 244 12.12 -5.96 16.67
C SER A 244 11.47 -7.29 17.03
N GLN A 245 11.19 -7.53 18.30
CA GLN A 245 10.56 -8.76 18.78
C GLN A 245 9.02 -8.73 18.69
N PHE A 246 8.43 -7.58 18.40
CA PHE A 246 6.98 -7.41 18.36
C PHE A 246 6.43 -7.58 16.95
N ASP A 247 5.32 -8.30 16.82
CA ASP A 247 4.58 -8.45 15.56
C ASP A 247 3.92 -7.13 15.12
N ILE A 248 3.56 -6.25 16.07
CA ILE A 248 3.03 -4.91 15.80
C ILE A 248 3.90 -3.86 16.53
N PRO A 249 5.08 -3.49 15.97
CA PRO A 249 6.05 -2.58 16.58
C PRO A 249 5.45 -1.24 17.01
N MET A 250 4.67 -0.60 16.13
CA MET A 250 4.04 0.70 16.44
C MET A 250 3.01 0.56 17.56
N GLY A 251 2.28 -0.55 17.61
CA GLY A 251 1.34 -0.86 18.69
C GLY A 251 2.01 -0.86 20.06
N HIS A 252 3.22 -1.42 20.17
CA HIS A 252 4.01 -1.40 21.40
C HIS A 252 4.40 0.02 21.84
N LEU A 253 4.74 0.91 20.88
CA LEU A 253 5.04 2.31 21.19
C LEU A 253 3.82 3.02 21.80
N ILE A 254 2.61 2.68 21.33
CA ILE A 254 1.38 3.39 21.65
C ILE A 254 0.70 2.85 22.90
N GLN A 255 0.94 1.60 23.28
CA GLN A 255 0.45 1.08 24.57
C GLN A 255 0.87 1.97 25.76
N LYS A 256 2.00 2.66 25.65
CA LYS A 256 2.51 3.60 26.67
C LYS A 256 1.85 4.98 26.67
N LEU A 257 1.09 5.31 25.61
CA LEU A 257 0.47 6.61 25.36
C LEU A 257 -0.98 6.71 25.89
N GLY A 258 -1.53 5.63 26.44
CA GLY A 258 -2.87 5.57 27.02
C GLY A 258 -3.95 5.03 26.09
N TRP A 259 -5.09 4.67 26.68
CA TRP A 259 -6.16 3.91 26.02
C TRP A 259 -6.76 4.61 24.78
N LEU A 260 -6.88 5.94 24.81
CA LEU A 260 -7.50 6.71 23.72
C LEU A 260 -6.63 6.65 22.44
N LEU A 261 -5.32 6.81 22.59
CA LEU A 261 -4.39 6.75 21.45
C LEU A 261 -4.25 5.32 20.92
N GLN A 262 -4.33 4.32 21.80
CA GLN A 262 -4.40 2.93 21.38
C GLN A 262 -5.66 2.66 20.54
N LEU A 263 -6.83 3.16 20.96
CA LEU A 263 -8.07 3.01 20.21
C LEU A 263 -8.00 3.70 18.84
N LEU A 264 -7.46 4.92 18.77
CA LEU A 264 -7.24 5.63 17.50
C LEU A 264 -6.29 4.87 16.58
N PHE A 265 -5.22 4.30 17.11
CA PHE A 265 -4.28 3.48 16.35
C PHE A 265 -4.91 2.22 15.77
N ILE A 266 -5.71 1.50 16.57
CA ILE A 266 -6.47 0.34 16.08
C ILE A 266 -7.43 0.78 14.96
N GLY A 267 -8.05 1.94 15.10
CA GLY A 267 -8.88 2.55 14.05
C GLY A 267 -8.09 2.84 12.77
N VAL A 268 -6.86 3.35 12.87
CA VAL A 268 -5.96 3.54 11.71
C VAL A 268 -5.59 2.21 11.07
N ILE A 269 -5.16 1.20 11.85
CA ILE A 269 -4.85 -0.14 11.32
C ILE A 269 -6.05 -0.70 10.57
N TYR A 270 -7.24 -0.67 11.17
CA TYR A 270 -8.45 -1.17 10.53
C TYR A 270 -8.79 -0.37 9.26
N GLY A 271 -8.62 0.95 9.28
CA GLY A 271 -8.81 1.81 8.10
C GLY A 271 -7.84 1.47 6.95
N GLU A 272 -6.59 1.17 7.28
CA GLU A 272 -5.55 0.76 6.31
C GLU A 272 -5.80 -0.65 5.76
N ILE A 273 -6.27 -1.57 6.59
CA ILE A 273 -6.74 -2.90 6.16
C ILE A 273 -7.92 -2.73 5.18
N LEU A 274 -8.92 -1.91 5.55
CA LEU A 274 -10.12 -1.69 4.74
C LEU A 274 -9.80 -1.04 3.39
N THR A 275 -8.94 0.00 3.37
CA THR A 275 -8.54 0.68 2.14
C THR A 275 -7.73 -0.22 1.21
N THR A 276 -6.80 -1.00 1.76
CA THR A 276 -6.03 -2.01 1.00
C THR A 276 -6.97 -3.06 0.41
N TYR A 277 -7.87 -3.62 1.23
CA TYR A 277 -8.85 -4.61 0.78
C TYR A 277 -9.74 -4.07 -0.36
N ILE A 278 -10.25 -2.84 -0.22
CA ILE A 278 -11.06 -2.19 -1.25
C ILE A 278 -10.23 -1.95 -2.52
N ALA A 279 -8.98 -1.51 -2.39
CA ALA A 279 -8.09 -1.27 -3.51
C ALA A 279 -7.81 -2.55 -4.32
N ASP A 280 -7.53 -3.66 -3.64
CA ASP A 280 -7.25 -4.93 -4.28
C ASP A 280 -8.50 -5.50 -4.96
N VAL A 281 -9.65 -5.53 -4.28
CA VAL A 281 -10.90 -6.00 -4.88
C VAL A 281 -11.31 -5.13 -6.07
N TYR A 282 -11.07 -3.82 -6.01
CA TYR A 282 -11.28 -2.93 -7.15
C TYR A 282 -10.39 -3.33 -8.34
N GLY A 283 -9.08 -3.48 -8.12
CA GLY A 283 -8.12 -3.90 -9.14
C GLY A 283 -8.48 -5.24 -9.77
N LEU A 284 -8.80 -6.25 -8.94
CA LEU A 284 -9.28 -7.56 -9.38
C LEU A 284 -10.56 -7.45 -10.20
N SER A 285 -11.51 -6.62 -9.76
CA SER A 285 -12.80 -6.47 -10.44
C SER A 285 -12.63 -5.89 -11.84
N THR A 286 -11.79 -4.86 -12.02
CA THR A 286 -11.56 -4.22 -13.32
C THR A 286 -10.89 -5.15 -14.32
N GLN A 287 -9.94 -5.97 -13.86
CA GLN A 287 -9.27 -6.93 -14.72
C GLN A 287 -10.19 -8.09 -15.11
N LEU A 288 -10.94 -8.64 -14.15
CA LEU A 288 -11.90 -9.70 -14.42
C LEU A 288 -13.02 -9.22 -15.34
N GLU A 289 -13.49 -7.99 -15.18
CA GLU A 289 -14.46 -7.35 -16.08
C GLU A 289 -13.90 -7.28 -17.50
N GLN A 290 -12.66 -6.83 -17.66
CA GLN A 290 -11.99 -6.78 -18.98
C GLN A 290 -11.85 -8.17 -19.62
N ARG A 291 -11.56 -9.22 -18.84
CA ARG A 291 -11.33 -10.58 -19.35
C ARG A 291 -12.61 -11.37 -19.63
N THR A 292 -13.60 -11.24 -18.74
CA THR A 292 -14.81 -12.09 -18.77
C THR A 292 -16.02 -11.39 -19.37
N LYS A 293 -16.01 -10.05 -19.42
CA LYS A 293 -17.16 -9.21 -19.79
C LYS A 293 -18.40 -9.41 -18.90
N LEU A 294 -18.25 -10.02 -17.73
CA LEU A 294 -19.33 -10.16 -16.76
C LEU A 294 -19.65 -8.79 -16.14
N PRO A 295 -20.91 -8.55 -15.73
CA PRO A 295 -21.27 -7.33 -15.02
C PRO A 295 -20.47 -7.20 -13.72
N ARG A 296 -19.95 -6.00 -13.46
CA ARG A 296 -19.08 -5.73 -12.32
C ARG A 296 -19.68 -6.12 -10.96
N ASP A 297 -20.99 -5.92 -10.78
CA ASP A 297 -21.70 -6.31 -9.55
C ASP A 297 -21.56 -7.82 -9.23
N TRP A 298 -21.68 -8.68 -10.26
CA TRP A 298 -21.50 -10.12 -10.09
C TRP A 298 -20.05 -10.49 -9.76
N ILE A 299 -19.10 -9.84 -10.43
CA ILE A 299 -17.66 -10.03 -10.15
C ILE A 299 -17.34 -9.66 -8.70
N LEU A 300 -17.87 -8.53 -8.21
CA LEU A 300 -17.70 -8.11 -6.82
C LEU A 300 -18.27 -9.13 -5.85
N ILE A 301 -19.50 -9.61 -6.06
CA ILE A 301 -20.11 -10.61 -5.18
C ILE A 301 -19.27 -11.89 -5.13
N ILE A 302 -18.80 -12.38 -6.29
CA ILE A 302 -17.96 -13.58 -6.37
C ILE A 302 -16.62 -13.37 -5.66
N LEU A 303 -15.94 -12.25 -5.91
CA LEU A 303 -14.65 -11.94 -5.28
C LEU A 303 -14.77 -11.85 -3.76
N LEU A 304 -15.77 -11.12 -3.27
CA LEU A 304 -16.03 -10.96 -1.84
C LEU A 304 -16.33 -12.32 -1.19
N PHE A 305 -17.21 -13.12 -1.79
CA PHE A 305 -17.55 -14.46 -1.30
C PHE A 305 -16.34 -15.41 -1.29
N MET A 306 -15.58 -15.46 -2.38
CA MET A 306 -14.37 -16.29 -2.46
C MET A 306 -13.33 -15.82 -1.44
N SER A 307 -13.18 -14.50 -1.26
CA SER A 307 -12.24 -13.97 -0.29
C SER A 307 -12.62 -14.35 1.15
N TYR A 308 -13.91 -14.38 1.46
CA TYR A 308 -14.45 -14.80 2.75
C TYR A 308 -14.17 -16.29 3.03
N LEU A 309 -14.31 -17.16 2.03
CA LEU A 309 -14.02 -18.58 2.20
C LEU A 309 -12.53 -18.83 2.49
N VAL A 310 -11.65 -18.14 1.76
CA VAL A 310 -10.20 -18.31 1.92
C VAL A 310 -9.68 -17.62 3.20
N SER A 311 -10.27 -16.50 3.62
CA SER A 311 -9.89 -15.82 4.86
C SER A 311 -10.14 -16.65 6.12
N GLN A 312 -10.93 -17.74 6.04
CA GLN A 312 -11.13 -18.66 7.16
C GLN A 312 -9.85 -19.44 7.53
N LEU A 313 -8.85 -19.49 6.64
CA LEU A 313 -7.56 -20.15 6.91
C LEU A 313 -6.73 -19.43 7.97
N GLY A 314 -7.08 -18.18 8.31
CA GLY A 314 -6.35 -17.39 9.29
C GLY A 314 -5.25 -16.51 8.68
N PHE A 315 -4.95 -15.41 9.36
CA PHE A 315 -4.02 -14.38 8.88
C PHE A 315 -2.58 -14.89 8.76
N LYS A 316 -2.09 -15.63 9.75
CA LYS A 316 -0.70 -16.07 9.85
C LYS A 316 -0.34 -17.09 8.76
N GLU A 317 -1.24 -18.04 8.52
CA GLU A 317 -1.11 -19.10 7.53
C GLU A 317 -1.06 -18.51 6.11
N LEU A 318 -1.96 -17.58 5.81
CA LEU A 318 -2.01 -16.92 4.50
C LEU A 318 -0.76 -16.06 4.23
N LEU A 319 -0.28 -15.32 5.24
CA LEU A 319 0.93 -14.49 5.11
C LEU A 319 2.17 -15.31 4.74
N THR A 320 2.33 -16.49 5.35
CA THR A 320 3.49 -17.35 5.16
C THR A 320 3.63 -17.82 3.70
N ILE A 321 2.49 -18.04 3.02
CA ILE A 321 2.44 -18.47 1.62
C ILE A 321 2.69 -17.29 0.66
N LEU A 322 2.25 -16.09 1.03
CA LEU A 322 2.14 -14.97 0.12
C LEU A 322 3.44 -14.17 -0.05
N TYR A 323 4.21 -13.97 1.02
CA TYR A 323 5.43 -13.16 0.99
C TYR A 323 6.50 -13.63 -0.01
N PRO A 324 6.77 -14.95 -0.17
CA PRO A 324 7.71 -15.43 -1.18
C PRO A 324 7.29 -15.12 -2.63
N LEU A 325 5.98 -15.16 -2.92
CA LEU A 325 5.45 -14.96 -4.28
C LEU A 325 5.58 -13.50 -4.75
N ILE A 326 5.38 -12.56 -3.82
CA ILE A 326 5.38 -11.14 -4.17
C ILE A 326 6.79 -10.64 -4.53
N GLY A 327 7.82 -11.05 -3.75
CA GLY A 327 9.17 -10.52 -3.90
C GLY A 327 9.78 -10.72 -5.30
N LEU A 328 9.60 -11.89 -5.91
CA LEU A 328 10.15 -12.20 -7.24
C LEU A 328 9.51 -11.32 -8.32
N PHE A 329 8.18 -11.19 -8.31
CA PHE A 329 7.45 -10.44 -9.32
C PHE A 329 7.77 -8.95 -9.29
N SER A 330 7.81 -8.37 -8.09
CA SER A 330 8.03 -6.92 -7.93
C SER A 330 9.36 -6.46 -8.53
N THR A 331 10.43 -7.26 -8.37
CA THR A 331 11.75 -6.93 -8.96
C THR A 331 11.71 -6.87 -10.49
N ALA A 332 11.07 -7.85 -11.14
CA ALA A 332 10.92 -7.86 -12.60
C ALA A 332 10.10 -6.67 -13.09
N TRP A 333 9.03 -6.34 -12.37
CA TRP A 333 8.18 -5.18 -12.64
C TRP A 333 8.96 -3.87 -12.58
N LEU A 334 9.79 -3.68 -11.56
CA LEU A 334 10.62 -2.49 -11.40
C LEU A 334 11.56 -2.25 -12.59
N VAL A 335 12.26 -3.29 -13.03
CA VAL A 335 13.20 -3.18 -14.17
C VAL A 335 12.46 -2.72 -15.43
N MET A 336 11.27 -3.27 -15.68
CA MET A 336 10.53 -2.97 -16.89
C MET A 336 9.90 -1.59 -16.87
N ILE A 337 9.33 -1.15 -15.73
CA ILE A 337 8.82 0.22 -15.63
C ILE A 337 9.94 1.25 -15.76
N ILE A 338 11.15 0.98 -15.27
CA ILE A 338 12.32 1.84 -15.46
C ILE A 338 12.69 1.93 -16.94
N ARG A 339 12.80 0.79 -17.64
CA ARG A 339 13.20 0.71 -19.05
C ARG A 339 12.20 1.34 -20.01
N GLN A 340 10.90 1.32 -19.68
CA GLN A 340 9.86 1.89 -20.54
C GLN A 340 10.09 3.38 -20.77
N ARG A 341 10.36 3.80 -22.01
CA ARG A 341 10.53 5.23 -22.33
C ARG A 341 9.17 5.90 -22.46
N SER A 342 9.00 7.07 -21.84
CA SER A 342 7.77 7.88 -21.90
C SER A 342 7.44 8.41 -23.31
N ARG A 343 8.31 8.18 -24.31
CA ARG A 343 8.20 8.73 -25.67
C ARG A 343 7.60 7.78 -26.71
N THR A 344 7.28 6.54 -26.36
CA THR A 344 6.73 5.54 -27.31
C THR A 344 5.20 5.51 -27.31
N ILE A 345 4.58 6.68 -27.47
CA ILE A 345 3.20 6.80 -27.97
C ILE A 345 3.23 7.91 -29.03
N ARG A 346 3.99 7.65 -30.10
CA ARG A 346 3.67 8.25 -31.40
C ARG A 346 2.55 7.39 -31.96
N THR A 347 1.40 8.02 -32.10
CA THR A 347 0.28 7.57 -32.92
C THR A 347 0.80 7.23 -34.31
N ASP A 348 0.69 5.96 -34.69
CA ASP A 348 0.49 5.58 -36.08
C ASP A 348 -1.02 5.36 -36.28
#